data_AF-A0A0A7KGS1-F1
#
_entry.id   AF-A0A0A7KGS1-F1
#
_cell.length_a   1.000
_cell.length_b   1.000
_cell.length_c   1.000
_cell.angle_alpha   90.00
_cell.angle_beta   90.00
_cell.angle_gamma   90.00
#
_symmetry.space_group_name_H-M   'P 1'
#
loop_
_entity.id
_entity.type
_entity.pdbx_description
1 polymer ?
#
loop_
_entity_poly.entity_id
_entity_poly.type
_entity_poly.pdbx_seq_one_letter_code
_entity_poly.pdbx_strand_id
1 'polypeptide(L)'
;MYPITSKTFPRTGILEIPYLSAVAYDGHTALLQPGGMTVPYDVSGLTPNEFEGAVREQGRDVQLRGLAALDTRWMLGLPDVTFRPPYRKPLGVRIEGVWYYAWPLRWDGTSGAGAHTVVGLSN
;
A
#
# COMPACT_ATOMS: atom_id res chain seq x y z
N MET A 1 -0.51 -9.63 -5.28
CA MET A 1 -0.21 -8.20 -5.53
C MET A 1 -0.69 -7.83 -6.93
N TYR A 2 -1.19 -6.61 -7.17
CA TYR A 2 -1.41 -6.13 -8.55
C TYR A 2 -0.09 -5.53 -9.07
N PRO A 3 0.55 -6.12 -10.10
CA PRO A 3 1.88 -5.70 -10.53
C PRO A 3 1.83 -4.34 -11.24
N ILE A 4 2.74 -3.45 -10.87
CA ILE A 4 2.82 -2.12 -11.49
C ILE A 4 4.23 -1.54 -11.37
N THR A 5 4.56 -0.61 -12.25
CA THR A 5 5.80 0.18 -12.21
C THR A 5 5.46 1.66 -12.33
N SER A 6 6.42 2.54 -11.99
CA SER A 6 6.29 4.00 -12.19
C SER A 6 5.84 4.37 -13.62
N LYS A 7 6.27 3.61 -14.63
CA LYS A 7 5.94 3.82 -16.06
C LYS A 7 4.59 3.24 -16.48
N THR A 8 4.07 2.25 -15.75
CA THR A 8 2.83 1.53 -16.08
C THR A 8 1.69 1.88 -15.14
N PHE A 9 1.92 2.83 -14.21
CA PHE A 9 0.90 3.31 -13.30
C PHE A 9 -0.21 4.06 -14.07
N PRO A 10 -1.46 3.56 -14.07
CA PRO A 10 -2.54 4.16 -14.82
C PRO A 10 -2.93 5.50 -14.21
N ARG A 11 -3.28 6.45 -15.09
CA ARG A 11 -3.71 7.79 -14.68
C ARG A 11 -5.20 7.90 -14.42
N THR A 12 -5.98 6.93 -14.92
CA THR A 12 -7.44 6.89 -14.80
C THR A 12 -7.92 5.44 -14.74
N GLY A 13 -9.13 5.24 -14.22
CA GLY A 13 -9.80 3.94 -14.17
C GLY A 13 -9.78 3.27 -12.79
N ILE A 14 -10.37 2.07 -12.73
CA ILE A 14 -10.50 1.28 -11.51
C ILE A 14 -9.57 0.06 -11.61
N LEU A 15 -8.75 -0.15 -10.60
CA LEU A 15 -7.90 -1.32 -10.44
C LEU A 15 -8.46 -2.26 -9.39
N GLU A 16 -8.53 -3.55 -9.71
CA GLU A 16 -8.82 -4.59 -8.72
C GLU A 16 -7.52 -4.98 -8.01
N ILE A 17 -7.33 -4.46 -6.80
CA ILE A 17 -6.11 -4.70 -6.01
C ILE A 17 -6.38 -5.75 -4.93
N PRO A 18 -5.44 -6.65 -4.64
CA PRO A 18 -5.64 -7.68 -3.63
C PRO A 18 -5.68 -7.08 -2.23
N TYR A 19 -6.60 -7.60 -1.42
CA TYR A 19 -6.65 -7.30 0.01
C TYR A 19 -5.71 -8.22 0.79
N LEU A 20 -4.91 -7.62 1.66
CA LEU A 20 -3.96 -8.28 2.52
C LEU A 20 -4.28 -7.97 3.98
N SER A 21 -4.24 -9.00 4.82
CA SER A 21 -4.39 -8.89 6.27
C SER A 21 -3.07 -9.19 6.94
N ALA A 22 -2.75 -8.42 7.98
CA ALA A 22 -1.60 -8.74 8.81
C ALA A 22 -1.93 -9.87 9.77
N VAL A 23 -1.02 -10.84 9.84
CA VAL A 23 -1.13 -12.00 10.74
C VAL A 23 -0.09 -11.98 11.85
N ALA A 24 1.01 -11.24 11.67
CA ALA A 24 2.04 -11.04 12.70
C ALA A 24 2.78 -9.72 12.47
N TYR A 25 3.40 -9.19 13.53
CA TYR A 25 4.27 -8.03 13.49
C TYR A 25 5.39 -8.19 14.51
N ASP A 26 6.64 -8.00 14.09
CA ASP A 26 7.82 -8.17 14.95
C ASP A 26 8.36 -6.84 15.53
N GLY A 27 7.65 -5.73 15.34
CA GLY A 27 8.10 -4.38 15.70
C GLY A 27 8.77 -3.62 14.55
N HIS A 28 9.08 -4.29 13.44
CA HIS A 28 9.71 -3.69 12.26
C HIS A 28 9.02 -4.10 10.95
N THR A 29 8.72 -5.38 10.80
CA THR A 29 8.14 -6.00 9.61
C THR A 29 6.81 -6.66 9.93
N ALA A 30 5.80 -6.37 9.13
CA ALA A 30 4.51 -7.04 9.16
C ALA A 30 4.53 -8.30 8.30
N LEU A 31 4.03 -9.43 8.80
CA LEU A 31 3.71 -10.57 7.97
C LEU A 31 2.28 -10.42 7.45
N LEU A 32 2.13 -10.36 6.13
CA LEU A 32 0.86 -10.18 5.45
C LEU A 32 0.46 -11.44 4.70
N GLN A 33 -0.83 -11.75 4.69
CA GLN A 33 -1.42 -12.85 3.92
C GLN A 33 -2.60 -12.35 3.08
N PRO A 34 -2.86 -12.98 1.91
CA PRO A 34 -4.05 -12.71 1.12
C PRO A 34 -5.33 -12.97 1.90
N GLY A 35 -6.24 -12.00 1.92
CA GLY A 35 -7.58 -12.16 2.52
C GLY A 35 -8.59 -12.85 1.60
N GLY A 36 -8.16 -13.34 0.43
CA GLY A 36 -9.03 -14.04 -0.52
C GLY A 36 -9.98 -13.18 -1.33
N MET A 37 -9.78 -11.85 -1.37
CA MET A 37 -10.61 -10.91 -2.13
C MET A 37 -9.79 -9.77 -2.75
N THR A 38 -10.40 -9.09 -3.72
CA THR A 38 -9.90 -7.83 -4.29
C THR A 38 -10.77 -6.66 -3.86
N VAL A 39 -10.20 -5.47 -3.95
CA VAL A 39 -10.88 -4.21 -3.66
C VAL A 39 -10.72 -3.29 -4.88
N PRO A 40 -11.80 -2.64 -5.33
CA PRO A 40 -11.70 -1.65 -6.40
C PRO A 40 -10.98 -0.41 -5.90
N TYR A 41 -9.98 0.04 -6.65
CA TYR A 41 -9.24 1.26 -6.40
C TYR A 41 -9.31 2.19 -7.61
N ASP A 42 -10.04 3.30 -7.46
CA ASP A 42 -10.13 4.33 -8.50
C ASP A 42 -8.89 5.24 -8.45
N VAL A 43 -8.00 5.08 -9.43
CA VAL A 43 -6.80 5.91 -9.58
C VAL A 43 -7.12 7.34 -10.03
N SER A 44 -8.31 7.56 -10.59
CA SER A 44 -8.76 8.89 -11.03
C SER A 44 -8.98 9.85 -9.85
N GLY A 45 -9.16 9.30 -8.65
CA GLY A 45 -9.30 10.08 -7.42
C GLY A 45 -7.99 10.53 -6.79
N LEU A 46 -6.83 10.21 -7.38
CA LEU A 46 -5.53 10.68 -6.90
C LEU A 46 -5.30 12.15 -7.27
N THR A 47 -4.92 12.96 -6.28
CA THR A 47 -4.39 14.29 -6.56
C THR A 47 -3.02 14.18 -7.27
N PRO A 48 -2.57 15.21 -8.00
CA PRO A 48 -1.26 15.21 -8.65
C PRO A 48 -0.11 14.88 -7.68
N ASN A 49 -0.15 15.41 -6.46
CA ASN A 49 0.88 15.15 -5.45
C ASN A 49 0.86 13.70 -4.94
N GLU A 50 -0.32 13.10 -4.81
CA GLU A 50 -0.44 11.69 -4.42
C GLU A 50 -0.02 10.77 -5.56
N PHE A 51 -0.35 11.11 -6.80
CA PHE A 51 0.12 10.40 -7.98
C PHE A 51 1.64 10.46 -8.08
N GLU A 52 2.24 11.65 -7.98
CA GLU A 52 3.69 11.80 -7.94
C GLU A 52 4.31 11.01 -6.78
N GLY A 53 3.74 11.09 -5.59
CA GLY A 53 4.16 10.28 -4.44
C GLY A 53 4.09 8.77 -4.71
N ALA A 54 3.11 8.31 -5.48
CA ALA A 54 2.93 6.90 -5.85
C ALA A 54 4.00 6.40 -6.80
N VAL A 55 4.37 7.22 -7.79
CA VAL A 55 5.28 6.82 -8.87
C VAL A 55 6.72 7.26 -8.63
N ARG A 56 6.96 8.11 -7.63
CA ARG A 56 8.29 8.64 -7.32
C ARG A 56 9.18 7.54 -6.75
N GLU A 57 10.20 7.21 -7.52
CA GLU A 57 11.31 6.36 -7.11
C GLU A 57 12.09 7.07 -6.00
N GLN A 58 12.03 6.55 -4.77
CA GLN A 58 12.77 7.11 -3.63
C GLN A 58 14.21 6.59 -3.66
N GLY A 59 15.07 7.27 -4.42
CA GLY A 59 16.46 6.87 -4.61
C GLY A 59 16.65 5.92 -5.79
N ARG A 60 17.90 5.53 -6.07
CA ARG A 60 18.27 4.80 -7.30
C ARG A 60 17.69 3.38 -7.39
N ASP A 61 17.28 2.78 -6.28
CA ASP A 61 16.98 1.34 -6.21
C ASP A 61 15.56 0.98 -5.72
N VAL A 62 14.77 1.96 -5.27
CA VAL A 62 13.41 1.72 -4.78
C VAL A 62 12.42 1.85 -5.93
N GLN A 63 11.99 0.71 -6.46
CA GLN A 63 11.03 0.66 -7.57
C GLN A 63 9.67 0.20 -7.08
N LEU A 64 8.62 0.90 -7.48
CA LEU A 64 7.25 0.42 -7.29
C LEU A 64 7.09 -0.92 -8.04
N ARG A 65 6.60 -1.93 -7.32
CA ARG A 65 6.36 -3.29 -7.81
C ARG A 65 4.88 -3.64 -7.87
N GLY A 66 4.06 -2.97 -7.08
CA GLY A 66 2.63 -3.21 -7.11
C GLY A 66 1.81 -2.45 -6.08
N LEU A 67 0.51 -2.74 -6.12
CA LEU A 67 -0.51 -2.20 -5.23
C LEU A 67 -1.18 -3.31 -4.42
N ALA A 68 -1.57 -2.96 -3.19
CA ALA A 68 -2.39 -3.79 -2.31
C ALA A 68 -3.26 -2.93 -1.40
N ALA A 69 -4.40 -3.49 -0.97
CA ALA A 69 -5.21 -2.93 0.10
C ALA A 69 -4.86 -3.62 1.42
N LEU A 70 -4.63 -2.85 2.49
CA LEU A 70 -4.35 -3.35 3.84
C LEU A 70 -5.48 -3.01 4.79
N ASP A 71 -5.79 -3.91 5.73
CA ASP A 71 -6.70 -3.60 6.83
C ASP A 71 -6.24 -2.38 7.64
N THR A 72 -7.02 -1.29 7.61
CA THR A 72 -6.69 -0.06 8.34
C THR A 72 -6.63 -0.30 9.84
N ARG A 73 -7.46 -1.19 10.41
CA ARG A 73 -7.51 -1.42 11.87
C ARG A 73 -6.20 -1.92 12.42
N TRP A 74 -5.50 -2.76 11.67
CA TRP A 74 -4.19 -3.24 12.06
C TRP A 74 -3.13 -2.12 12.02
N MET A 75 -3.23 -1.21 11.05
CA MET A 75 -2.30 -0.08 10.97
C MET A 75 -2.49 0.95 12.09
N LEU A 76 -3.66 1.04 12.72
CA LEU A 76 -3.92 1.94 13.85
C LEU A 76 -3.09 1.59 15.10
N GLY A 77 -2.55 0.37 15.18
CA GLY A 77 -1.65 -0.06 16.27
C GLY A 77 -0.16 0.14 15.98
N LEU A 78 0.20 0.55 14.76
CA LEU A 78 1.58 0.92 14.42
C LEU A 78 1.88 2.32 14.95
N PRO A 79 3.14 2.63 15.32
CA PRO A 79 3.48 3.96 15.81
C PRO A 79 2.97 5.04 14.87
N ASP A 80 2.28 6.04 15.42
CA ASP A 80 1.67 7.18 14.72
C ASP A 80 2.61 7.86 13.70
N VAL A 81 3.93 7.72 13.92
CA VAL A 81 5.02 8.28 13.11
C VAL A 81 5.21 7.60 11.75
N THR A 82 4.66 6.42 11.52
CA THR A 82 4.81 5.71 10.24
C THR A 82 3.84 6.26 9.20
N PHE A 83 2.66 6.75 9.62
CA PHE A 83 1.55 7.06 8.71
C PHE A 83 0.98 8.48 8.85
N ARG A 84 1.29 9.25 9.91
CA ARG A 84 0.81 10.64 10.02
C ARG A 84 1.71 11.61 9.27
N PRO A 85 1.14 12.52 8.44
CA PRO A 85 1.89 13.67 7.93
C PRO A 85 2.58 14.46 9.06
N PRO A 86 3.78 15.02 8.85
CA PRO A 86 4.56 15.04 7.61
C PRO A 86 5.50 13.83 7.45
N TYR A 87 5.59 12.95 8.46
CA TYR A 87 6.53 11.83 8.48
C TYR A 87 5.84 10.56 7.98
N ARG A 88 5.94 10.29 6.68
CA ARG A 88 5.50 9.01 6.09
C ARG A 88 6.71 8.09 6.00
N LYS A 89 7.03 7.37 7.08
CA LYS A 89 8.04 6.31 6.98
C LYS A 89 7.42 5.08 6.30
N PRO A 90 8.12 4.43 5.37
CA PRO A 90 7.61 3.18 4.82
C PRO A 90 7.56 2.11 5.91
N LEU A 91 6.54 1.27 5.85
CA LEU A 91 6.43 0.09 6.70
C LEU A 91 7.13 -1.10 6.02
N GLY A 92 7.96 -1.83 6.74
CA GLY A 92 8.44 -3.13 6.27
C GLY A 92 7.30 -4.15 6.27
N VAL A 93 7.10 -4.83 5.15
CA VAL A 93 6.09 -5.90 5.05
C VAL A 93 6.69 -7.12 4.37
N ARG A 94 6.23 -8.31 4.75
CA ARG A 94 6.57 -9.59 4.13
C ARG A 94 5.30 -10.23 3.59
N ILE A 95 5.27 -10.49 2.29
CA ILE A 95 4.14 -11.09 1.57
C ILE A 95 4.68 -12.33 0.88
N GLU A 96 4.12 -13.51 1.17
CA GLU A 96 4.53 -14.79 0.56
C GLU A 96 6.06 -15.03 0.63
N GLY A 97 6.69 -14.58 1.72
CA GLY A 97 8.14 -14.73 1.95
C GLY A 97 9.01 -13.62 1.35
N VAL A 98 8.47 -12.74 0.50
CA VAL A 98 9.19 -11.62 -0.09
C VAL A 98 9.00 -10.35 0.74
N TRP A 99 10.09 -9.61 0.97
CA TRP A 99 10.08 -8.38 1.77
C TRP A 99 9.92 -7.15 0.88
N TYR A 100 9.11 -6.19 1.32
CA TYR A 100 8.82 -4.93 0.64
C TYR A 100 8.74 -3.76 1.61
N TYR A 101 9.03 -2.56 1.12
CA TYR A 101 8.56 -1.32 1.70
C TYR A 101 7.13 -1.04 1.24
N ALA A 102 6.21 -0.85 2.19
CA ALA A 102 4.84 -0.44 1.97
C ALA A 102 4.66 1.05 2.26
N TRP A 103 4.12 1.79 1.28
CA TRP A 103 3.89 3.23 1.36
C TRP A 103 2.39 3.53 1.29
N PRO A 104 1.81 4.28 2.24
CA PRO A 104 0.42 4.68 2.15
C PRO A 104 0.20 5.61 0.96
N LEU A 105 -0.69 5.22 0.05
CA LEU A 105 -1.08 6.01 -1.11
C LEU A 105 -2.31 6.86 -0.81
N ARG A 106 -3.31 6.24 -0.20
CA ARG A 106 -4.56 6.89 0.19
C ARG A 106 -5.09 6.24 1.45
N TRP A 107 -5.44 7.07 2.44
CA TRP A 107 -6.16 6.60 3.61
C TRP A 107 -7.62 6.37 3.28
N ASP A 108 -8.11 5.23 3.76
CA ASP A 108 -9.52 4.91 3.94
C ASP A 108 -10.36 4.91 2.67
N GLY A 109 -10.35 3.75 2.00
CA GLY A 109 -11.50 3.28 1.25
C GLY A 109 -12.43 2.49 2.17
N THR A 110 -13.73 2.68 2.05
CA THR A 110 -14.73 1.75 2.58
C THR A 110 -15.10 0.76 1.49
N SER A 111 -14.76 -0.51 1.68
CA SER A 111 -15.23 -1.62 0.84
C SER A 111 -16.15 -2.54 1.66
N GLY A 112 -16.76 -3.54 1.01
CA GLY A 112 -17.55 -4.58 1.70
C GLY A 112 -16.77 -5.34 2.79
N ALA A 113 -15.45 -5.19 2.83
CA ALA A 113 -14.54 -5.76 3.82
C ALA A 113 -14.22 -4.87 5.02
N GLY A 114 -14.72 -3.63 5.05
CA GLY A 114 -14.37 -2.63 6.05
C GLY A 114 -13.35 -1.59 5.58
N ALA A 115 -12.82 -0.83 6.54
CA ALA A 115 -11.85 0.24 6.27
C ALA A 115 -10.50 -0.36 5.87
N HIS A 116 -9.97 0.09 4.73
CA HIS A 116 -8.67 -0.34 4.23
C HIS A 116 -7.86 0.85 3.73
N THR A 117 -6.54 0.68 3.74
CA THR A 117 -5.58 1.63 3.20
C THR A 117 -4.92 1.04 1.97
N VAL A 118 -4.90 1.79 0.89
CA VAL A 118 -4.17 1.39 -0.31
C VAL A 118 -2.71 1.73 -0.14
N VAL A 119 -1.83 0.75 -0.36
CA VAL A 119 -0.39 0.91 -0.28
C VAL A 119 0.32 0.58 -1.58
N GLY A 120 1.38 1.32 -1.86
CA GLY A 120 2.38 0.99 -2.86
C GLY A 120 3.44 0.09 -2.26
N LEU A 121 3.80 -0.97 -2.97
CA LEU A 121 4.83 -1.93 -2.57
C LEU A 121 6.08 -1.71 -3.40
N SER A 122 7.22 -1.55 -2.75
CA SER A 122 8.52 -1.35 -3.39
C SER A 122 9.59 -2.25 -2.79
N ASN A 123 10.60 -2.60 -3.58
CA ASN A 123 11.75 -3.38 -3.16
C ASN A 123 12.90 -2.48 -2.69
#